data_AF-A0A3L7SEE3-F1
#
_entry.id   AF-A0A3L7SEE3-F1
#
_cell.length_a   1.000
_cell.length_b   1.000
_cell.length_c   1.000
_cell.angle_alpha   90.00
_cell.angle_beta   90.00
_cell.angle_gamma   90.00
#
_symmetry.space_group_name_H-M   'P 1'
#
loop_
_entity.id
_entity.type
_entity.pdbx_description
1 polymer ?
#
loop_
_entity_poly.entity_id
_entity_poly.type
_entity_poly.pdbx_seq_one_letter_code
_entity_poly.pdbx_strand_id
1 'polypeptide(L)'
;MTTENAGSEKVLSPQRVVRRLAAAEGYLELELPNYALAELNGLTDSGPFAPIAELFRGEALQAQEKYADAIEPLHRAAQMFPAPFNQRALLALSNCYRHDGQIQLADETAAALDMPDDVPVGMKLIIAPIFHISKSVSGRITEDQN
;
A
#
# COMPACT_ATOMS: atom_id res chain seq x y z
N MET A 1 -31.33 4.80 -32.74
CA MET A 1 -29.93 5.15 -33.00
C MET A 1 -29.20 5.00 -31.67
N THR A 2 -28.64 3.82 -31.44
CA THR A 2 -27.82 3.47 -30.28
C THR A 2 -26.36 3.61 -30.71
N THR A 3 -25.61 4.52 -30.09
CA THR A 3 -24.15 4.51 -30.15
C THR A 3 -23.65 4.20 -28.75
N GLU A 4 -23.38 2.92 -28.53
CA GLU A 4 -22.63 2.41 -27.40
C GLU A 4 -21.19 2.89 -27.56
N ASN A 5 -20.81 3.94 -26.81
CA ASN A 5 -19.42 4.35 -26.69
C ASN A 5 -18.81 3.56 -25.54
N ALA A 6 -18.38 2.33 -25.83
CA ALA A 6 -17.58 1.53 -24.91
C ALA A 6 -16.21 2.22 -24.75
N GLY A 7 -16.07 3.02 -23.71
CA GLY A 7 -14.79 3.52 -23.25
C GLY A 7 -13.91 2.32 -22.91
N SER A 8 -12.88 2.08 -23.72
CA SER A 8 -11.87 1.06 -23.46
C SER A 8 -11.24 1.32 -22.09
N GLU A 9 -11.64 0.56 -21.09
CA GLU A 9 -11.09 0.60 -19.74
C GLU A 9 -9.59 0.28 -19.86
N LYS A 10 -8.75 1.29 -19.68
CA LYS A 10 -7.33 1.21 -19.98
C LYS A 10 -6.63 0.40 -18.89
N VAL A 11 -6.61 -0.92 -19.08
CA VAL A 11 -5.85 -1.84 -18.22
C VAL A 11 -4.38 -1.43 -18.24
N LEU A 12 -3.81 -1.08 -17.07
CA LEU A 12 -2.41 -0.74 -16.96
C LEU A 12 -1.55 -2.01 -17.09
N SER A 13 -0.38 -1.89 -17.72
CA SER A 13 0.59 -2.99 -17.69
C SER A 13 1.12 -3.20 -16.25
N PRO A 14 1.48 -4.43 -15.85
CA PRO A 14 1.99 -4.72 -14.50
C PRO A 14 3.17 -3.83 -14.09
N GLN A 15 4.07 -3.52 -15.03
CA GLN A 15 5.21 -2.62 -14.80
C GLN A 15 4.77 -1.19 -14.43
N ARG A 16 3.68 -0.69 -15.02
CA ARG A 16 3.15 0.63 -14.69
C ARG A 16 2.46 0.62 -13.33
N VAL A 17 1.77 -0.46 -12.98
CA VAL A 17 1.19 -0.65 -11.64
C VAL A 17 2.31 -0.61 -10.59
N VAL A 18 3.33 -1.44 -10.74
CA VAL A 18 4.50 -1.47 -9.85
C VAL A 18 5.16 -0.10 -9.71
N ARG A 19 5.36 0.63 -10.82
CA ARG A 19 5.97 1.97 -10.78
C ARG A 19 5.13 2.97 -9.96
N ARG A 20 3.81 2.93 -10.08
CA ARG A 20 2.92 3.79 -9.31
C ARG A 20 2.89 3.41 -7.84
N LEU A 21 2.89 2.12 -7.52
CA LEU A 21 2.96 1.64 -6.14
C LEU A 21 4.29 2.04 -5.47
N ALA A 22 5.41 1.90 -6.16
CA ALA A 22 6.70 2.36 -5.66
C ALA A 22 6.74 3.88 -5.43
N ALA A 23 6.13 4.66 -6.32
CA ALA A 23 5.99 6.10 -6.12
C ALA A 23 5.10 6.43 -4.91
N ALA A 24 3.96 5.75 -4.78
CA ALA A 24 3.05 5.93 -3.64
C ALA A 24 3.73 5.63 -2.31
N GLU A 25 4.49 4.53 -2.23
CA GLU A 25 5.26 4.19 -1.02
C GLU A 25 6.31 5.25 -0.70
N GLY A 26 7.09 5.68 -1.70
CA GLY A 26 8.08 6.76 -1.50
C GLY A 26 7.43 8.07 -1.05
N TYR A 27 6.22 8.40 -1.54
CA TYR A 27 5.48 9.56 -1.05
C TYR A 27 4.99 9.37 0.40
N LEU A 28 4.58 8.17 0.79
CA LEU A 28 4.23 7.87 2.19
C LEU A 28 5.42 8.01 3.12
N GLU A 29 6.60 7.52 2.73
CA GLU A 29 7.84 7.67 3.50
C GLU A 29 8.25 9.14 3.69
N LEU A 30 7.87 10.01 2.76
CA LEU A 30 8.10 11.45 2.81
C LEU A 30 6.96 12.23 3.48
N GLU A 31 5.98 11.54 4.08
CA GLU A 31 4.79 12.15 4.70
C GLU A 31 3.98 13.04 3.72
N LEU A 32 3.91 12.60 2.45
CA LEU A 32 3.23 13.29 1.35
C LEU A 32 1.98 12.50 0.89
N PRO A 33 0.98 12.27 1.75
CA PRO A 33 -0.11 11.33 1.47
C PRO A 33 -1.01 11.75 0.29
N ASN A 34 -1.12 13.05 0.00
CA ASN A 34 -1.87 13.54 -1.17
C ASN A 34 -1.27 13.04 -2.48
N TYR A 35 0.06 13.00 -2.59
CA TYR A 35 0.74 12.49 -3.79
C TYR A 35 0.65 10.97 -3.88
N ALA A 36 0.73 10.27 -2.75
CA ALA A 36 0.49 8.83 -2.69
C ALA A 36 -0.92 8.48 -3.21
N LEU A 37 -1.96 9.14 -2.70
CA LEU A 37 -3.34 8.93 -3.17
C LEU A 37 -3.52 9.28 -4.64
N ALA A 38 -2.86 10.31 -5.16
CA ALA A 38 -2.92 10.64 -6.58
C ALA A 38 -2.37 9.51 -7.47
N GLU A 39 -1.27 8.88 -7.06
CA GLU A 39 -0.73 7.70 -7.75
C GLU A 39 -1.68 6.50 -7.67
N LEU A 40 -2.25 6.24 -6.49
CA LEU A 40 -3.14 5.11 -6.23
C LEU A 40 -4.52 5.26 -6.88
N ASN A 41 -5.05 6.48 -7.00
CA ASN A 41 -6.30 6.77 -7.71
C ASN A 41 -6.16 6.59 -9.22
N GLY A 42 -4.92 6.63 -9.74
CA GLY A 42 -4.62 6.31 -11.13
C GLY A 42 -4.59 4.81 -11.44
N LEU A 43 -4.80 3.94 -10.45
CA LEU A 43 -4.88 2.49 -10.60
C LEU A 43 -6.35 2.08 -10.67
N THR A 44 -6.82 1.69 -11.86
CA THR A 44 -8.19 1.17 -12.06
C THR A 44 -8.28 -0.34 -11.82
N ASP A 45 -7.20 -1.07 -12.09
CA ASP A 45 -7.03 -2.49 -11.76
C ASP A 45 -5.57 -2.73 -11.38
N SER A 46 -5.36 -3.29 -10.19
CA SER A 46 -4.04 -3.62 -9.64
C SER A 46 -3.74 -5.12 -9.74
N GLY A 47 -4.70 -5.95 -10.16
CA GLY A 47 -4.57 -7.40 -10.27
C GLY A 47 -3.92 -8.03 -9.03
N PRO A 48 -2.83 -8.80 -9.18
CA PRO A 48 -2.11 -9.40 -8.05
C PRO A 48 -1.57 -8.40 -7.01
N PHE A 49 -1.45 -7.11 -7.37
CA PHE A 49 -0.96 -6.06 -6.49
C PHE A 49 -2.08 -5.32 -5.73
N ALA A 50 -3.34 -5.73 -5.88
CA ALA A 50 -4.47 -5.17 -5.14
C ALA A 50 -4.24 -5.09 -3.62
N PRO A 51 -3.65 -6.09 -2.94
CA PRO A 51 -3.42 -6.01 -1.49
C PRO A 51 -2.50 -4.85 -1.10
N ILE A 52 -1.45 -4.60 -1.89
CA ILE A 52 -0.49 -3.51 -1.68
C ILE A 52 -1.14 -2.16 -1.98
N ALA A 53 -1.92 -2.08 -3.06
CA ALA A 53 -2.64 -0.85 -3.42
C ALA A 53 -3.62 -0.41 -2.33
N GLU A 54 -4.40 -1.37 -1.79
CA GLU A 54 -5.36 -1.09 -0.71
C GLU A 54 -4.66 -0.73 0.60
N LEU A 55 -3.53 -1.39 0.93
CA LEU A 55 -2.71 -1.05 2.08
C LEU A 55 -2.23 0.41 2.02
N PHE A 56 -1.58 0.80 0.92
CA PHE A 56 -1.07 2.17 0.78
C PHE A 56 -2.19 3.20 0.71
N ARG A 57 -3.36 2.87 0.17
CA ARG A 57 -4.53 3.76 0.16
C ARG A 57 -5.01 4.02 1.59
N GLY A 58 -5.12 2.96 2.38
CA GLY A 58 -5.46 3.02 3.79
C GLY A 58 -4.47 3.85 4.60
N GLU A 59 -3.17 3.59 4.44
CA GLU A 59 -2.12 4.33 5.15
C GLU A 59 -2.06 5.81 4.74
N ALA A 60 -2.29 6.13 3.46
CA ALA A 60 -2.36 7.52 3.02
C ALA A 60 -3.55 8.25 3.62
N LEU A 61 -4.72 7.61 3.74
CA LEU A 61 -5.89 8.17 4.40
C LEU A 61 -5.67 8.34 5.90
N GLN A 62 -5.04 7.34 6.54
CA GLN A 62 -4.67 7.41 7.95
C GLN A 62 -3.68 8.55 8.22
N ALA A 63 -2.69 8.76 7.34
CA ALA A 63 -1.74 9.88 7.43
C ALA A 63 -2.40 11.25 7.18
N GLN A 64 -3.62 11.28 6.62
CA GLN A 64 -4.47 12.47 6.54
C GLN A 64 -5.45 12.59 7.71
N GLU A 65 -5.32 11.75 8.74
CA GLU A 65 -6.24 11.64 9.88
C GLU A 65 -7.69 11.31 9.47
N LYS A 66 -7.89 10.76 8.27
CA LYS A 66 -9.20 10.31 7.77
C LYS A 66 -9.43 8.86 8.16
N TYR A 67 -9.49 8.61 9.45
CA TYR A 67 -9.52 7.26 10.01
C TYR A 67 -10.72 6.44 9.53
N ALA A 68 -11.92 7.04 9.48
CA ALA A 68 -13.13 6.38 8.97
C ALA A 68 -12.96 5.89 7.52
N ASP A 69 -12.39 6.75 6.64
CA ASP A 69 -12.17 6.41 5.23
C ASP A 69 -11.06 5.37 5.06
N ALA A 70 -10.09 5.32 5.98
CA ALA A 70 -8.97 4.39 5.96
C ALA A 70 -9.35 2.96 6.33
N ILE A 71 -10.42 2.76 7.12
CA ILE A 71 -10.85 1.44 7.62
C ILE A 71 -11.07 0.46 6.47
N GLU A 72 -11.81 0.87 5.44
CA GLU A 72 -12.27 -0.05 4.40
C GLU A 72 -11.12 -0.58 3.52
N PRO A 73 -10.20 0.27 3.00
CA PRO A 73 -9.01 -0.21 2.29
C PRO A 73 -8.09 -1.08 3.18
N LEU A 74 -7.87 -0.69 4.43
CA LEU A 74 -7.01 -1.46 5.36
C LEU A 74 -7.61 -2.82 5.68
N HIS A 75 -8.93 -2.90 5.85
CA HIS A 75 -9.64 -4.15 6.04
C HIS A 75 -9.51 -5.07 4.83
N ARG A 76 -9.71 -4.56 3.61
CA ARG A 76 -9.47 -5.34 2.37
C ARG A 76 -8.03 -5.83 2.28
N ALA A 77 -7.05 -4.97 2.56
CA ALA A 77 -5.64 -5.35 2.56
C ALA A 77 -5.37 -6.49 3.57
N ALA A 78 -5.89 -6.38 4.79
CA ALA A 78 -5.73 -7.39 5.83
C ALA A 78 -6.36 -8.75 5.47
N GLN A 79 -7.46 -8.74 4.71
CA GLN A 79 -8.12 -9.95 4.22
C GLN A 79 -7.38 -10.61 3.06
N MET A 80 -6.76 -9.82 2.18
CA MET A 80 -6.08 -10.35 1.00
C MET A 80 -4.64 -10.81 1.29
N PHE A 81 -3.95 -10.18 2.25
CA PHE A 81 -2.64 -10.67 2.67
C PHE A 81 -2.80 -11.96 3.51
N PRO A 82 -2.08 -13.04 3.19
CA PRO A 82 -2.02 -14.19 4.09
C PRO A 82 -1.21 -13.82 5.34
N ALA A 83 -1.59 -14.39 6.49
CA ALA A 83 -0.74 -14.33 7.68
C ALA A 83 0.63 -15.01 7.40
N PRO A 84 1.74 -14.48 7.93
CA PRO A 84 1.86 -13.31 8.81
C PRO A 84 2.00 -11.96 8.09
N PHE A 85 1.84 -11.89 6.77
CA PHE A 85 2.12 -10.68 5.99
C PHE A 85 1.03 -9.59 6.10
N ASN A 86 -0.14 -9.92 6.66
CA ASN A 86 -1.23 -8.97 6.89
C ASN A 86 -1.04 -8.07 8.12
N GLN A 87 0.03 -8.26 8.90
CA GLN A 87 0.24 -7.52 10.15
C GLN A 87 0.30 -6.01 9.99
N ARG A 88 0.96 -5.49 8.94
CA ARG A 88 1.02 -4.05 8.67
C ARG A 88 -0.38 -3.47 8.47
N ALA A 89 -1.23 -4.17 7.72
CA ALA A 89 -2.62 -3.80 7.51
C ALA A 89 -3.45 -3.88 8.81
N LEU A 90 -3.30 -4.96 9.59
CA LEU A 90 -4.02 -5.15 10.86
C LEU A 90 -3.63 -4.08 11.90
N LEU A 91 -2.34 -3.73 12.00
CA LEU A 91 -1.87 -2.68 12.89
C LEU A 91 -2.44 -1.31 12.50
N ALA A 92 -2.36 -0.96 11.22
CA ALA A 92 -2.95 0.27 10.70
C ALA A 92 -4.47 0.32 10.92
N LEU A 93 -5.17 -0.80 10.68
CA LEU A 93 -6.60 -0.94 10.87
C LEU A 93 -7.01 -0.80 12.34
N SER A 94 -6.29 -1.46 13.26
CA SER A 94 -6.51 -1.32 14.70
C SER A 94 -6.37 0.13 15.14
N ASN A 95 -5.35 0.83 14.66
CA ASN A 95 -5.16 2.26 14.93
C ASN A 95 -6.34 3.10 14.41
N CYS A 96 -6.81 2.84 13.18
CA CYS A 96 -7.97 3.54 12.63
C CYS A 96 -9.24 3.30 13.47
N TYR A 97 -9.51 2.06 13.90
CA TYR A 97 -10.62 1.77 14.80
C TYR A 97 -10.52 2.51 16.14
N ARG A 98 -9.33 2.65 16.72
CA ARG A 98 -9.15 3.42 17.97
C ARG A 98 -9.53 4.89 17.77
N HIS A 99 -9.04 5.51 16.71
CA HIS A 99 -9.30 6.92 16.42
C HIS A 99 -10.76 7.18 16.02
N ASP A 100 -11.43 6.21 15.39
CA ASP A 100 -12.86 6.28 15.06
C ASP A 100 -13.77 5.97 16.27
N GLY A 101 -13.21 5.58 17.41
CA GLY A 101 -13.96 5.27 18.64
C GLY A 101 -14.48 3.83 18.73
N GLN A 102 -14.14 2.97 17.78
CA GLN A 102 -14.51 1.55 17.72
C GLN A 102 -13.55 0.69 18.56
N ILE A 103 -13.46 0.97 19.87
CA ILE A 103 -12.43 0.41 20.76
C ILE A 103 -12.42 -1.12 20.79
N GLN A 104 -13.60 -1.76 20.83
CA GLN A 104 -13.68 -3.22 20.84
C GLN A 104 -13.07 -3.85 19.58
N LEU A 105 -13.39 -3.30 18.40
CA LEU A 105 -12.83 -3.77 17.13
C LEU A 105 -11.33 -3.51 17.05
N ALA A 106 -10.85 -2.41 17.62
CA ALA A 106 -9.42 -2.14 17.69
C ALA A 106 -8.67 -3.19 18.50
N ASP A 107 -9.21 -3.60 19.65
CA ASP A 107 -8.60 -4.59 20.53
C ASP A 107 -8.65 -6.00 19.90
N GLU A 108 -9.77 -6.37 19.29
CA GLU A 108 -9.91 -7.64 18.55
C GLU A 108 -8.93 -7.71 17.37
N THR A 109 -8.80 -6.61 16.61
CA THR A 109 -7.86 -6.52 15.48
C THR A 109 -6.40 -6.56 15.95
N ALA A 110 -6.09 -5.92 17.08
CA ALA A 110 -4.75 -5.96 17.66
C ALA A 110 -4.38 -7.36 18.17
N ALA A 111 -5.33 -8.07 18.78
CA ALA A 111 -5.12 -9.46 19.23
C ALA A 111 -4.82 -10.41 18.05
N ALA A 112 -5.37 -10.13 16.87
CA ALA A 112 -5.06 -10.90 15.65
C ALA A 112 -3.62 -10.73 15.15
N LEU A 113 -2.84 -9.79 15.70
CA LEU A 113 -1.40 -9.65 15.42
C LEU A 113 -0.56 -10.74 16.10
N ASP A 114 -1.12 -11.45 17.09
CA ASP A 114 -0.39 -12.49 17.84
C ASP A 114 0.12 -13.57 16.88
N MET A 115 1.44 -13.59 16.71
CA MET A 115 2.12 -14.64 15.97
C MET A 115 2.17 -15.89 16.84
N PRO A 116 1.99 -17.09 16.25
CA PRO A 116 2.39 -18.30 16.94
C PRO A 116 3.90 -18.27 17.23
N ASP A 117 4.32 -18.81 18.38
CA ASP A 117 5.70 -18.74 18.89
C ASP A 117 6.74 -19.38 17.94
N ASP A 118 6.29 -20.15 16.94
CA ASP A 118 7.10 -20.90 15.98
C ASP A 118 7.46 -20.12 14.70
N VAL A 119 7.02 -18.87 14.54
CA VAL A 119 7.44 -18.02 13.42
C VAL A 119 8.93 -17.66 13.57
N PRO A 120 9.79 -17.92 12.57
CA PRO A 120 11.19 -17.56 12.62
C PRO A 120 11.38 -16.07 12.93
N VAL A 121 12.32 -15.73 13.82
CA VAL A 121 12.58 -14.35 14.29
C VAL A 121 12.77 -13.34 13.15
N GLY A 122 13.25 -13.78 11.98
CA GLY A 122 13.40 -12.94 10.77
C GLY A 122 12.11 -12.62 10.00
N MET A 123 10.96 -13.19 10.38
CA MET A 123 9.63 -12.87 9.82
C MET A 123 8.79 -11.96 10.74
N LYS A 124 9.32 -11.57 11.91
CA LYS A 124 8.62 -10.73 12.87
C LYS A 124 8.48 -9.30 12.31
N LEU A 125 7.23 -8.85 12.14
CA LEU A 125 6.77 -7.53 11.66
C LEU A 125 7.81 -6.70 10.90
N ILE A 126 7.88 -6.85 9.57
CA ILE A 126 8.70 -6.00 8.72
C ILE A 126 7.89 -4.76 8.31
N ILE A 127 8.04 -3.66 9.06
CA ILE A 127 7.63 -2.32 8.59
C ILE A 127 8.81 -1.72 7.80
N ALA A 128 9.09 -2.29 6.63
CA ALA A 128 10.08 -1.77 5.70
C ALA A 128 9.39 -1.40 4.39
N PRO A 129 10.01 -0.52 3.58
CA PRO A 129 9.56 -0.30 2.21
C PRO A 129 9.49 -1.62 1.45
N ILE A 130 8.37 -1.84 0.80
CA ILE A 130 8.14 -2.96 -0.11
C ILE A 130 9.01 -2.78 -1.37
N PHE A 131 9.10 -1.55 -1.88
CA PHE A 131 9.84 -1.20 -3.08
C PHE A 131 11.16 -0.51 -2.76
N HIS A 132 12.27 -1.19 -3.03
CA HIS A 132 13.60 -0.60 -2.93
C HIS A 132 13.97 0.07 -4.26
N ILE A 133 14.10 1.41 -4.27
CA ILE A 133 14.63 2.12 -5.44
C ILE A 133 16.15 1.94 -5.46
N SER A 134 16.64 1.02 -6.29
CA SER A 134 18.07 0.95 -6.60
C SER A 134 18.49 2.21 -7.36
N LYS A 135 19.43 2.97 -6.79
CA LYS A 135 20.07 4.08 -7.49
C LYS A 135 20.96 3.49 -8.58
N SER A 136 20.44 3.40 -9.80
CA SER A 136 21.28 3.17 -10.99
C SER A 136 22.29 4.33 -11.06
N VAL A 137 23.55 4.05 -10.77
CA VAL A 137 24.66 4.93 -11.13
C VAL A 137 24.71 4.92 -12.66
N SER A 138 24.10 5.92 -13.28
CA SER A 138 24.31 6.19 -14.69
C SER A 138 25.76 6.64 -14.84
N GLY A 139 26.65 5.71 -15.23
CA GLY A 139 28.03 6.01 -15.55
C GLY A 139 28.04 7.07 -16.65
N ARG A 140 28.59 8.25 -16.34
CA ARG A 140 28.99 9.21 -17.38
C ARG A 140 30.20 8.58 -18.06
N ILE A 141 29.99 8.04 -19.26
CA ILE A 141 31.09 7.83 -20.20
C ILE A 141 31.48 9.23 -20.66
N THR A 142 32.49 9.82 -20.03
CA THR A 142 33.23 10.91 -20.65
C THR A 142 34.20 10.28 -21.62
N GLU A 143 33.82 10.23 -22.89
CA GLU A 143 34.77 10.16 -23.98
C GLU A 143 35.61 11.45 -23.94
N ASP A 144 36.82 11.35 -23.42
CA ASP A 144 37.86 12.35 -23.71
C ASP A 144 38.68 11.79 -24.88
N GLN A 145 38.28 12.16 -26.09
CA GLN A 145 39.19 12.24 -27.23
C GLN A 145 39.68 13.69 -27.32
N ASN A 146 40.92 13.93 -26.88
CA ASN A 146 41.90 14.71 -27.65
C ASN A 146 43.31 14.51 -27.08
#